data_AF-A0A6J4SZ15-F1
#
_entry.id   AF-A0A6J4SZ15-F1
#
_cell.length_a   1.000
_cell.length_b   1.000
_cell.length_c   1.000
_cell.angle_alpha   90.00
_cell.angle_beta   90.00
_cell.angle_gamma   90.00
#
_symmetry.space_group_name_H-M   'P 1'
#
loop_
_entity.id
_entity.type
_entity.pdbx_description
1 polymer ?
#
loop_
_entity_poly.entity_id
_entity_poly.type
_entity_poly.pdbx_seq_one_letter_code
_entity_poly.pdbx_strand_id
1 'polypeptide(L)'
;RAGWTSFALGVGFMSTMSLLMWAMPHSLVFLFLDESDPTNAPVIALAVAFIGIAALFQIFDGAQAVGAGMLRGLQDTTVPMIYAAVGYWVIGIGVGILLGFQFGLQGLGIWIGLASGLASVAVLMVHRWSRRSRLGLIPA
;
A
#
# COMPACT_ATOMS: atom_id res chain seq x y z
N ARG A 1 -3.95 -7.16 23.03
CA ARG A 1 -2.85 -8.06 22.59
C ARG A 1 -3.17 -8.66 21.22
N ALA A 2 -4.33 -9.28 21.02
CA ALA A 2 -4.78 -9.82 19.74
C ALA A 2 -4.55 -8.92 18.52
N GLY A 3 -4.90 -7.63 18.58
CA GLY A 3 -4.70 -6.73 17.42
C GLY A 3 -3.23 -6.51 17.01
N TRP A 4 -2.29 -6.51 17.95
CA TRP A 4 -0.87 -6.41 17.59
C TRP A 4 -0.35 -7.70 16.97
N THR A 5 -0.86 -8.85 17.41
CA THR A 5 -0.55 -10.15 16.82
C THR A 5 -1.06 -10.25 15.39
N SER A 6 -2.30 -9.83 15.12
CA SER A 6 -2.84 -9.80 13.75
C SER A 6 -2.05 -8.85 12.85
N PHE A 7 -1.65 -7.69 13.38
CA PHE A 7 -0.81 -6.73 12.65
C PHE A 7 0.53 -7.33 12.26
N ALA A 8 1.25 -7.93 13.22
CA ALA A 8 2.55 -8.54 12.97
C ALA A 8 2.49 -9.69 11.96
N LEU A 9 1.47 -10.56 12.07
CA LEU A 9 1.27 -11.65 11.11
C LEU A 9 0.94 -11.13 9.72
N GLY A 10 0.02 -10.15 9.60
CA GLY A 10 -0.37 -9.59 8.32
C GLY A 10 0.78 -8.87 7.62
N VAL A 11 1.47 -7.98 8.33
CA VAL A 11 2.64 -7.26 7.79
C VAL A 11 3.79 -8.23 7.47
N GLY A 12 4.00 -9.24 8.32
CA GLY A 12 5.00 -10.28 8.08
C GLY A 12 4.74 -11.06 6.78
N PHE A 13 3.51 -11.53 6.59
CA PHE A 13 3.10 -12.20 5.36
C PHE A 13 3.28 -11.31 4.12
N MET A 14 2.83 -10.06 4.21
CA MET A 14 2.93 -9.09 3.10
C MET A 14 4.40 -8.72 2.79
N SER A 15 5.27 -8.69 3.80
CA SER A 15 6.70 -8.48 3.62
C SER A 15 7.35 -9.67 2.90
N THR A 16 6.96 -10.90 3.24
CA THR A 16 7.42 -12.09 2.52
C THR A 16 6.95 -12.10 1.07
N MET A 17 5.68 -11.75 0.81
CA MET A 17 5.16 -11.66 -0.55
C MET A 17 5.84 -10.53 -1.35
N SER A 18 6.09 -9.38 -0.71
CA SER A 18 6.83 -8.26 -1.29
C SER A 18 8.24 -8.69 -1.73
N LEU A 19 8.95 -9.46 -0.90
CA LEU A 19 10.27 -10.01 -1.25
C LEU A 19 10.19 -10.96 -2.46
N LEU A 20 9.16 -11.81 -2.54
CA LEU A 20 8.96 -12.69 -3.70
C LEU A 20 8.69 -11.90 -4.98
N MET A 21 7.83 -10.87 -4.91
CA MET A 21 7.55 -9.99 -6.05
C MET A 21 8.80 -9.26 -6.52
N TRP A 22 9.61 -8.76 -5.58
CA TRP A 22 10.85 -8.07 -5.89
C TRP A 22 11.95 -9.00 -6.43
N ALA A 23 12.01 -10.25 -5.97
CA ALA A 23 13.01 -11.22 -6.41
C ALA A 23 12.73 -11.80 -7.80
N MET A 24 11.46 -11.90 -8.21
CA MET A 24 11.05 -12.55 -9.46
C MET A 24 10.13 -11.68 -10.34
N PRO A 25 10.48 -10.41 -10.65
CA PRO A 25 9.57 -9.51 -11.38
C PRO A 25 9.35 -9.98 -12.82
N HIS A 26 10.38 -10.47 -13.52
CA HIS A 26 10.25 -10.96 -14.89
C HIS A 26 9.31 -12.17 -15.00
N SER A 27 9.45 -13.14 -14.09
CA SER A 27 8.58 -14.32 -14.07
C SER A 27 7.12 -13.93 -13.86
N LEU A 28 6.85 -12.90 -13.04
CA LEU A 28 5.50 -12.38 -12.84
C LEU A 28 4.96 -11.66 -14.08
N VAL A 29 5.79 -10.87 -14.77
CA VAL A 29 5.38 -10.19 -16.01
C VAL A 29 5.08 -11.19 -17.13
N PHE A 30 5.88 -12.25 -17.26
CA PHE A 30 5.72 -13.26 -18.31
C PHE A 30 4.51 -14.18 -18.13
N LEU A 31 3.85 -14.13 -16.97
CA LEU A 31 2.52 -14.74 -16.81
C LEU A 31 1.43 -14.00 -17.59
N PHE A 32 1.64 -12.71 -17.88
CA PHE A 32 0.65 -11.84 -18.53
C PHE A 32 1.07 -11.40 -19.94
N LEU A 33 2.37 -11.34 -20.23
CA LEU A 33 2.91 -10.88 -21.50
C LEU A 33 3.80 -11.95 -22.13
N ASP A 34 3.58 -12.21 -23.42
CA ASP A 34 4.42 -13.10 -24.21
C ASP A 34 5.74 -12.39 -24.53
N GLU A 35 6.86 -12.99 -24.10
CA GLU A 35 8.21 -12.49 -24.37
C GLU A 35 8.60 -12.65 -25.85
N SER A 36 7.97 -13.58 -26.55
CA SER A 36 8.29 -13.87 -27.96
C SER A 36 7.70 -12.85 -28.94
N ASP A 37 6.73 -12.03 -28.51
CA ASP A 37 6.18 -10.94 -29.30
C ASP A 37 6.97 -9.63 -29.07
N PRO A 38 7.69 -9.12 -30.10
CA PRO A 38 8.49 -7.89 -29.98
C PRO A 38 7.68 -6.65 -29.61
N THR A 39 6.36 -6.65 -29.87
CA THR A 39 5.44 -5.56 -29.54
C THR A 39 5.32 -5.36 -28.02
N ASN A 40 5.56 -6.42 -27.24
CA ASN A 40 5.45 -6.39 -25.78
C ASN A 40 6.71 -5.84 -25.08
N ALA A 41 7.86 -5.80 -25.76
CA ALA A 41 9.14 -5.38 -25.18
C ALA A 41 9.08 -4.05 -24.38
N PRO A 42 8.48 -2.94 -24.89
CA PRO A 42 8.38 -1.70 -24.12
C PRO A 42 7.44 -1.82 -22.90
N VAL A 43 6.39 -2.64 -22.99
CA VAL A 43 5.43 -2.85 -21.90
C VAL A 43 6.06 -3.70 -20.79
N ILE A 44 6.82 -4.73 -21.16
CA ILE A 44 7.56 -5.61 -20.23
C ILE A 44 8.53 -4.77 -19.39
N ALA A 45 9.30 -3.88 -20.03
CA ALA A 45 10.25 -3.02 -19.33
C ALA A 45 9.56 -2.13 -18.28
N LEU A 46 8.40 -1.56 -18.62
CA LEU A 46 7.61 -0.75 -17.70
C LEU A 46 7.00 -1.58 -16.58
N ALA A 47 6.46 -2.76 -16.90
CA ALA A 47 5.83 -3.65 -15.93
C ALA A 47 6.83 -4.13 -14.87
N VAL A 48 8.06 -4.49 -15.28
CA VAL A 48 9.14 -4.86 -14.34
C VAL A 48 9.46 -3.71 -13.39
N ALA A 49 9.55 -2.48 -13.89
CA ALA A 49 9.78 -1.30 -13.05
C ALA A 49 8.63 -1.08 -12.05
N PHE A 50 7.38 -1.28 -12.47
CA PHE A 50 6.21 -1.15 -11.61
C PHE A 50 6.09 -2.24 -10.56
N ILE A 51 6.55 -3.47 -10.83
CA ILE A 51 6.59 -4.53 -9.81
C ILE A 51 7.49 -4.13 -8.64
N GLY A 52 8.59 -3.41 -8.89
CA GLY A 52 9.43 -2.87 -7.82
C GLY A 52 8.66 -1.95 -6.87
N ILE A 53 7.81 -1.07 -7.40
CA ILE A 53 6.94 -0.22 -6.57
C ILE A 53 5.81 -1.03 -5.94
N ALA A 54 5.20 -1.96 -6.68
CA ALA A 54 4.13 -2.82 -6.20
C ALA A 54 4.56 -3.65 -4.98
N ALA A 55 5.82 -4.10 -4.95
CA ALA A 55 6.39 -4.80 -3.81
C ALA A 55 6.36 -3.93 -2.54
N LEU A 56 6.75 -2.66 -2.61
CA LEU A 56 6.67 -1.75 -1.46
C LEU A 56 5.22 -1.40 -1.11
N PHE A 57 4.40 -1.15 -2.14
CA PHE A 57 2.99 -0.81 -2.03
C PHE A 57 2.20 -1.83 -1.20
N GLN A 58 2.43 -3.12 -1.45
CA GLN A 58 1.71 -4.20 -0.76
C GLN A 58 1.96 -4.25 0.75
N ILE A 59 3.15 -3.86 1.23
CA ILE A 59 3.44 -3.82 2.66
C ILE A 59 2.54 -2.77 3.34
N PHE A 60 2.45 -1.58 2.76
CA PHE A 60 1.60 -0.51 3.27
C PHE A 60 0.12 -0.87 3.16
N ASP A 61 -0.28 -1.50 2.04
CA ASP A 61 -1.65 -1.95 1.85
C ASP A 61 -2.10 -2.96 2.90
N GLY A 62 -1.25 -3.95 3.18
CA GLY A 62 -1.47 -4.91 4.27
C GLY A 62 -1.56 -4.24 5.63
N ALA A 63 -0.64 -3.31 5.93
CA ALA A 63 -0.61 -2.61 7.21
C ALA A 63 -1.89 -1.79 7.44
N GLN A 64 -2.35 -1.02 6.44
CA GLN A 64 -3.59 -0.26 6.56
C GLN A 64 -4.82 -1.16 6.62
N ALA A 65 -4.88 -2.24 5.86
CA ALA A 65 -6.03 -3.14 5.81
C ALA A 65 -6.22 -3.85 7.16
N VAL A 66 -5.13 -4.39 7.72
CA VAL A 66 -5.16 -5.02 9.04
C VAL A 66 -5.41 -3.97 10.13
N GLY A 67 -4.77 -2.79 10.05
CA GLY A 67 -5.00 -1.68 10.98
C GLY A 67 -6.47 -1.22 11.01
N ALA A 68 -7.10 -1.11 9.84
CA ALA A 68 -8.52 -0.80 9.74
C ALA A 68 -9.40 -1.93 10.31
N GLY A 69 -9.04 -3.20 10.08
CA GLY A 69 -9.73 -4.34 10.69
C GLY A 69 -9.64 -4.35 12.22
N MET A 70 -8.47 -4.02 12.77
CA MET A 70 -8.25 -3.91 14.21
C MET A 70 -9.14 -2.82 14.83
N LEU A 71 -9.16 -1.62 14.24
CA LEU A 71 -9.98 -0.50 14.73
C LEU A 71 -11.48 -0.78 14.56
N ARG A 72 -11.90 -1.41 13.46
CA ARG A 72 -13.28 -1.86 13.26
C ARG A 72 -13.71 -2.87 14.32
N GLY A 73 -12.79 -3.72 14.80
CA GLY A 73 -13.03 -4.61 15.93
C GLY A 73 -13.31 -3.90 17.26
N LEU A 74 -12.93 -2.61 17.38
CA LEU A 74 -13.28 -1.72 18.50
C LEU A 74 -14.45 -0.79 18.18
N GLN A 75 -15.21 -1.08 17.11
CA GLN A 75 -16.30 -0.24 16.59
C GLN A 75 -15.86 1.16 16.14
N ASP A 76 -14.56 1.37 15.94
CA ASP A 76 -14.01 2.62 15.45
C ASP A 76 -13.88 2.58 13.92
N THR A 77 -14.85 3.16 13.21
CA THR A 77 -14.96 3.07 11.74
C THR A 77 -14.91 4.44 11.05
N THR A 78 -15.48 5.47 11.67
CA THR A 78 -15.61 6.80 11.06
C THR A 78 -14.25 7.46 10.83
N VAL A 79 -13.37 7.46 11.83
CA VAL A 79 -12.06 8.12 11.71
C VAL A 79 -11.12 7.35 10.76
N PRO A 80 -11.03 6.01 10.84
CA PRO A 80 -10.34 5.22 9.81
C PRO A 80 -10.81 5.51 8.39
N MET A 81 -12.12 5.66 8.16
CA MET A 81 -12.66 6.02 6.85
C MET A 81 -12.17 7.39 6.38
N ILE A 82 -12.14 8.39 7.27
CA ILE A 82 -11.62 9.73 6.96
C ILE A 82 -10.12 9.66 6.59
N TYR A 83 -9.32 8.89 7.33
CA TYR A 83 -7.92 8.68 6.99
C TYR A 83 -7.75 8.08 5.60
N ALA A 84 -8.52 7.05 5.25
CA ALA A 84 -8.48 6.44 3.93
C ALA A 84 -8.87 7.45 2.83
N ALA A 85 -9.94 8.22 3.04
CA ALA A 85 -10.38 9.23 2.08
C ALA A 85 -9.28 10.30 1.84
N VAL A 86 -8.72 10.87 2.91
CA VAL A 86 -7.65 11.88 2.79
C VAL A 86 -6.38 11.28 2.20
N GLY A 87 -5.97 10.10 2.66
CA GLY A 87 -4.76 9.43 2.19
C GLY A 87 -4.82 9.08 0.71
N TYR A 88 -5.96 8.59 0.20
CA TYR A 88 -6.06 8.20 -1.21
C TYR A 88 -6.28 9.42 -2.11
N TRP A 89 -7.17 10.33 -1.72
CA TRP A 89 -7.56 11.46 -2.58
C TRP A 89 -6.63 12.65 -2.48
N VAL A 90 -6.22 13.06 -1.29
CA VAL A 90 -5.38 14.26 -1.13
C VAL A 90 -3.92 13.89 -1.33
N ILE A 91 -3.44 12.88 -0.61
CA ILE A 91 -2.03 12.49 -0.65
C ILE A 91 -1.76 11.65 -1.90
N GLY A 92 -2.53 10.58 -2.12
CA GLY A 92 -2.32 9.64 -3.22
C GLY A 92 -2.39 10.31 -4.58
N ILE A 93 -3.55 10.89 -4.91
CA ILE A 93 -3.74 11.61 -6.17
C ILE A 93 -2.89 12.88 -6.23
N GLY A 94 -2.80 13.66 -5.15
CA GLY A 94 -2.02 14.91 -5.16
C GLY A 94 -0.54 14.69 -5.45
N VAL A 95 0.10 13.75 -4.74
CA VAL A 95 1.49 13.36 -5.00
C VAL A 95 1.62 12.70 -6.37
N GLY A 96 0.64 11.87 -6.77
CA GLY A 96 0.65 11.22 -8.08
C GLY A 96 0.62 12.22 -9.24
N ILE A 97 -0.26 13.23 -9.17
CA ILE A 97 -0.34 14.28 -10.19
C ILE A 97 0.95 15.08 -10.22
N LEU A 98 1.45 15.47 -9.05
CA LEU A 98 2.68 16.25 -8.94
C LEU A 98 3.88 15.48 -9.54
N LEU A 99 4.10 14.24 -9.12
CA LEU A 99 5.22 13.43 -9.61
C LEU A 99 5.05 13.00 -11.06
N GLY A 100 3.84 12.60 -11.45
CA GLY A 100 3.54 12.09 -12.78
C GLY A 100 3.63 13.16 -13.86
N PHE A 101 3.05 14.34 -13.61
CA PHE A 101 2.94 15.40 -14.62
C PHE A 101 3.96 16.53 -14.43
N GLN A 102 4.14 17.04 -13.20
CA GLN A 102 5.05 18.17 -12.97
C GLN A 102 6.52 17.75 -13.01
N PHE A 103 6.84 16.60 -12.44
CA PHE A 103 8.21 16.07 -12.42
C PHE A 103 8.50 15.08 -13.58
N GLY A 104 7.53 14.85 -14.46
CA GLY A 104 7.72 14.02 -15.66
C GLY A 104 7.98 12.54 -15.40
N LEU A 105 7.67 12.02 -14.20
CA LEU A 105 7.82 10.60 -13.88
C LEU A 105 6.71 9.72 -14.47
N GLN A 106 5.71 10.33 -15.13
CA GLN A 106 4.62 9.65 -15.83
C GLN A 106 3.96 8.58 -14.94
N GLY A 107 3.76 7.37 -15.45
CA GLY A 107 3.15 6.28 -14.69
C GLY A 107 3.88 5.93 -13.39
N LEU A 108 5.22 6.05 -13.36
CA LEU A 108 5.99 5.81 -12.14
C LEU A 108 5.59 6.79 -11.03
N GLY A 109 5.41 8.07 -11.40
CA GLY A 109 4.95 9.11 -10.47
C GLY A 109 3.56 8.82 -9.89
N ILE A 110 2.65 8.30 -10.71
CA ILE A 110 1.30 7.90 -10.26
C ILE A 110 1.38 6.76 -9.23
N TRP A 111 2.19 5.73 -9.49
CA TRP A 111 2.36 4.60 -8.56
C TRP A 111 3.04 5.01 -7.25
N ILE A 112 4.03 5.91 -7.30
CA ILE A 112 4.65 6.49 -6.09
C ILE A 112 3.63 7.31 -5.30
N GLY A 113 2.78 8.07 -5.99
CA GLY A 113 1.68 8.81 -5.37
C GLY A 113 0.75 7.88 -4.60
N LEU A 114 0.22 6.84 -5.27
CA LEU A 114 -0.64 5.84 -4.65
C LEU A 114 0.03 5.17 -3.44
N ALA A 115 1.30 4.74 -3.57
CA ALA A 115 2.05 4.15 -2.46
C ALA A 115 2.21 5.12 -1.27
N SER A 116 2.46 6.41 -1.55
CA SER A 116 2.54 7.45 -0.52
C SER A 116 1.21 7.63 0.22
N GLY A 117 0.10 7.57 -0.52
CA GLY A 117 -1.25 7.56 0.04
C GLY A 117 -1.45 6.40 1.00
N LEU A 118 -1.18 5.17 0.57
CA LEU A 118 -1.30 3.99 1.44
C LEU A 118 -0.39 4.05 2.66
N ALA A 119 0.87 4.47 2.48
CA ALA A 119 1.82 4.60 3.58
C ALA A 119 1.31 5.60 4.64
N SER A 120 0.73 6.72 4.21
CA SER A 120 0.13 7.70 5.11
C SER A 120 -1.03 7.10 5.91
N VAL A 121 -1.94 6.36 5.26
CA VAL A 121 -3.07 5.71 5.92
C VAL A 121 -2.58 4.64 6.90
N ALA A 122 -1.63 3.80 6.50
CA ALA A 122 -1.05 2.78 7.36
C ALA A 122 -0.48 3.39 8.66
N VAL A 123 0.30 4.47 8.53
CA VAL A 123 0.86 5.19 9.69
C VAL A 123 -0.25 5.76 10.57
N LEU A 124 -1.27 6.40 9.98
CA LEU A 124 -2.40 6.97 10.73
C LEU A 124 -3.23 5.91 11.46
N MET A 125 -3.45 4.74 10.85
CA MET A 125 -4.15 3.61 11.48
C MET A 125 -3.38 3.06 12.67
N VAL A 126 -2.08 2.81 12.51
CA VAL A 126 -1.20 2.31 13.57
C VAL A 126 -1.10 3.32 14.72
N HIS A 127 -0.98 4.61 14.39
CA HIS A 127 -0.96 5.70 15.37
C HIS A 127 -2.27 5.80 16.15
N ARG A 128 -3.42 5.67 15.48
CA ARG A 128 -4.72 5.67 16.16
C ARG A 128 -4.88 4.45 17.06
N TRP A 129 -4.46 3.28 16.58
CA TRP A 129 -4.46 2.06 17.37
C TRP A 129 -3.54 2.14 18.60
N SER A 130 -2.37 2.76 18.49
CA SER A 130 -1.44 2.89 19.63
C SER A 130 -2.03 3.79 20.73
N ARG A 131 -2.84 4.79 20.34
CA ARG A 131 -3.53 5.71 21.27
C ARG A 131 -4.93 5.26 21.71
N ARG A 132 -5.36 4.04 21.37
CA ARG A 132 -6.71 3.53 21.65
C ARG A 132 -7.15 3.64 23.12
N SER A 133 -6.23 3.48 24.09
CA SER A 133 -6.55 3.65 25.53
C SER A 133 -6.82 5.11 25.90
N ARG A 134 -6.00 6.03 25.39
CA ARG A 134 -6.18 7.49 25.59
C ARG A 134 -7.43 8.02 24.90
N LEU A 135 -7.85 7.37 23.83
CA LEU A 135 -9.05 7.72 23.06
C LEU A 135 -10.33 7.09 23.63
N GLY A 136 -10.25 6.34 24.74
CA GLY A 136 -11.41 5.70 25.35
C GLY A 136 -12.04 4.59 24.51
N LEU A 137 -11.28 3.98 23.58
CA LEU A 137 -11.77 2.92 22.68
C LEU A 137 -11.75 1.52 23.31
N ILE A 138 -11.21 1.38 24.52
CA ILE A 138 -11.21 0.12 25.27
C ILE A 138 -12.24 0.25 26.40
N PRO A 139 -13.13 -0.74 26.61
CA PRO A 139 -13.97 -0.78 27.80
C PRO A 139 -13.12 -0.71 29.08
N ALA A 140 -13.58 0.07 30.06
CA ALA A 140 -12.92 0.20 31.36
C ALA A 140 -12.90 -1.12 32.13
#